data_AF-A0A957WTT2-F1
#
_entry.id   AF-A0A957WTT2-F1
#
_cell.length_a   1.000
_cell.length_b   1.000
_cell.length_c   1.000
_cell.angle_alpha   90.00
_cell.angle_beta   90.00
_cell.angle_gamma   90.00
#
_symmetry.space_group_name_H-M   'P 1'
#
loop_
_entity.id
_entity.type
_entity.pdbx_description
1 polymer ?
#
loop_
_entity_poly.entity_id
_entity_poly.type
_entity_poly.pdbx_seq_one_letter_code
_entity_poly.pdbx_strand_id
1 'polypeptide(L)'
;MSQAITNKDIHALMIDLDDKDIKVRQHARQALTAIGPPAIPQLINALHDPRDQIRWQSALILGHIGDGAAAPDLVKSLEDKALEV
;
A
#
# COMPACT_ATOMS: atom_id res chain seq x y z
N MET A 1 14.06 21.01 -4.03
CA MET A 1 12.71 21.11 -4.65
C MET A 1 11.88 19.98 -4.06
N SER A 2 11.19 20.27 -2.97
CA SER A 2 10.47 19.26 -2.18
C SER A 2 9.13 19.01 -2.86
N GLN A 3 9.03 17.97 -3.69
CA GLN A 3 7.73 17.55 -4.19
C GLN A 3 6.91 17.12 -2.98
N ALA A 4 5.88 17.91 -2.67
CA ALA A 4 4.86 17.54 -1.70
C ALA A 4 4.22 16.26 -2.23
N ILE A 5 4.52 15.13 -1.61
CA ILE A 5 3.90 13.85 -1.94
C ILE A 5 2.40 14.03 -1.70
N THR A 6 1.65 14.13 -2.79
CA THR A 6 0.21 14.38 -2.78
C THR A 6 -0.53 13.06 -2.83
N ASN A 7 -1.78 13.03 -2.36
CA ASN A 7 -2.68 11.86 -2.42
C ASN A 7 -2.81 11.29 -3.85
N LYS A 8 -2.67 12.16 -4.86
CA LYS A 8 -2.61 11.81 -6.28
C LYS A 8 -1.43 10.91 -6.63
N ASP A 9 -0.28 11.08 -5.98
CA ASP A 9 0.91 10.27 -6.22
C ASP A 9 0.72 8.86 -5.65
N ILE A 10 0.06 8.73 -4.49
CA ILE A 10 -0.26 7.42 -3.90
C ILE A 10 -1.18 6.62 -4.83
N HIS A 11 -2.21 7.26 -5.40
CA HIS A 11 -3.14 6.59 -6.33
C HIS A 11 -2.45 6.12 -7.63
N ALA A 12 -1.55 6.93 -8.18
CA ALA A 12 -0.78 6.54 -9.36
C ALA A 12 0.10 5.31 -9.05
N LEU A 13 0.81 5.34 -7.92
CA LEU A 13 1.65 4.22 -7.49
C LEU A 13 0.84 2.95 -7.21
N MET A 14 -0.41 3.09 -6.74
CA MET A 14 -1.33 1.95 -6.57
C MET A 14 -1.67 1.26 -7.90
N ILE A 15 -1.80 2.00 -8.99
CA ILE A 15 -2.03 1.44 -10.33
C ILE A 15 -0.77 0.71 -10.81
N ASP A 16 0.40 1.30 -10.57
CA ASP A 16 1.71 0.77 -10.99
C ASP A 16 2.08 -0.55 -10.30
N LEU A 17 1.43 -0.92 -9.18
CA LEU A 17 1.61 -2.22 -8.52
C LEU A 17 1.13 -3.41 -9.36
N ASP A 18 0.28 -3.18 -10.37
CA ASP A 18 -0.23 -4.18 -11.31
C ASP A 18 0.39 -4.05 -12.71
N ASP A 19 1.40 -3.19 -12.87
CA ASP A 19 2.05 -3.01 -14.17
C ASP A 19 2.73 -4.30 -14.64
N LYS A 20 2.81 -4.51 -15.96
CA LYS A 20 3.42 -5.71 -16.56
C LYS A 20 4.93 -5.73 -16.35
N ASP A 21 5.57 -4.56 -16.33
CA ASP A 21 6.99 -4.42 -16.08
C ASP A 21 7.30 -4.56 -14.58
N ILE A 22 8.15 -5.53 -14.27
CA ILE A 22 8.64 -5.82 -12.92
C ILE A 22 9.29 -4.57 -12.30
N LYS A 23 10.00 -3.76 -13.10
CA LYS A 23 10.69 -2.56 -12.61
C LYS A 23 9.70 -1.50 -12.16
N VAL A 24 8.60 -1.32 -12.88
CA VAL A 24 7.53 -0.38 -12.53
C VAL A 24 6.90 -0.80 -11.20
N ARG A 25 6.54 -2.09 -11.06
CA ARG A 25 6.00 -2.63 -9.81
C ARG A 25 6.95 -2.44 -8.62
N GLN A 26 8.24 -2.70 -8.81
CA GLN A 26 9.24 -2.53 -7.75
C GLN A 26 9.39 -1.07 -7.34
N HIS A 27 9.42 -0.15 -8.31
CA HIS A 27 9.47 1.29 -8.05
C HIS A 27 8.26 1.75 -7.25
N ALA A 28 7.05 1.33 -7.65
CA ALA A 28 5.82 1.64 -6.95
C ALA A 28 5.85 1.16 -5.50
N ARG A 29 6.28 -0.09 -5.28
CA ARG A 29 6.41 -0.69 -3.96
C ARG A 29 7.39 0.09 -3.06
N GLN A 30 8.56 0.46 -3.60
CA GLN A 30 9.58 1.24 -2.89
C GLN A 30 9.08 2.64 -2.55
N ALA A 31 8.43 3.32 -3.49
CA ALA A 31 7.88 4.64 -3.29
C ALA A 31 6.79 4.62 -2.21
N LEU A 32 5.81 3.71 -2.29
CA LEU A 32 4.75 3.56 -1.29
C LEU A 32 5.31 3.24 0.12
N THR A 33 6.35 2.41 0.19
CA THR A 33 7.04 2.12 1.46
C THR A 33 7.74 3.37 2.01
N ALA A 34 8.41 4.15 1.14
CA ALA A 34 9.09 5.39 1.54
C ALA A 34 8.13 6.51 1.94
N ILE A 35 6.92 6.53 1.37
CA ILE A 35 5.83 7.42 1.80
C ILE A 35 5.42 7.09 3.24
N GLY A 36 5.30 5.80 3.56
CA GLY A 36 5.03 5.33 4.92
C GLY A 36 3.57 5.52 5.34
N PRO A 37 3.29 5.98 6.59
CA PRO A 37 1.93 6.05 7.13
C PRO A 37 0.85 6.70 6.26
N PRO A 38 1.12 7.76 5.47
CA PRO A 38 0.12 8.34 4.56
C PRO A 38 -0.42 7.38 3.49
N ALA A 39 0.31 6.33 3.14
CA ALA A 39 -0.14 5.33 2.16
C ALA A 39 -1.05 4.26 2.77
N ILE A 40 -1.08 4.12 4.10
CA ILE A 40 -1.80 3.04 4.81
C ILE A 40 -3.29 2.95 4.43
N PRO A 41 -4.08 4.05 4.40
CA PRO A 41 -5.51 3.94 4.10
C PRO A 41 -5.80 3.37 2.71
N GLN A 42 -5.01 3.75 1.69
CA GLN A 42 -5.18 3.24 0.33
C GLN A 42 -4.72 1.79 0.22
N LEU A 43 -3.61 1.46 0.89
CA LEU A 43 -3.07 0.10 0.92
C LEU A 43 -4.03 -0.88 1.63
N ILE A 44 -4.73 -0.47 2.69
CA ILE A 44 -5.78 -1.27 3.34
C ILE A 44 -6.92 -1.55 2.37
N ASN A 45 -7.44 -0.52 1.68
CA ASN A 45 -8.50 -0.71 0.68
C ASN A 45 -8.05 -1.69 -0.43
N ALA A 46 -6.78 -1.62 -0.83
CA ALA A 46 -6.21 -2.47 -1.85
C ALA A 46 -6.04 -3.95 -1.45
N LEU A 47 -6.14 -4.29 -0.16
CA LEU A 47 -6.23 -5.68 0.29
C LEU A 47 -7.53 -6.37 -0.15
N HIS A 48 -8.53 -5.59 -0.57
CA HIS A 48 -9.79 -6.09 -1.11
C HIS A 48 -9.88 -5.96 -2.63
N ASP A 49 -8.79 -5.60 -3.33
CA ASP A 49 -8.78 -5.47 -4.77
C ASP A 49 -9.03 -6.83 -5.45
N PRO A 50 -9.84 -6.91 -6.53
CA PRO A 50 -10.09 -8.15 -7.25
C PRO A 50 -8.82 -8.78 -7.83
N ARG A 51 -7.74 -8.01 -8.03
CA ARG A 51 -6.48 -8.49 -8.59
C ARG A 51 -5.56 -9.01 -7.50
N ASP A 52 -5.20 -10.29 -7.62
CA ASP A 52 -4.33 -10.99 -6.67
C ASP A 52 -2.98 -10.29 -6.47
N GLN A 53 -2.43 -9.74 -7.56
CA GLN A 53 -1.17 -9.01 -7.54
C GLN A 53 -1.25 -7.77 -6.63
N ILE A 54 -2.32 -6.98 -6.74
CA ILE A 54 -2.52 -5.80 -5.91
C ILE A 54 -2.63 -6.19 -4.44
N ARG A 55 -3.47 -7.18 -4.12
CA ARG A 55 -3.63 -7.65 -2.72
C ARG A 55 -2.30 -8.09 -2.11
N TRP A 56 -1.51 -8.88 -2.85
CA TRP A 56 -0.22 -9.37 -2.38
C TRP A 56 0.80 -8.25 -2.17
N GLN A 57 0.91 -7.31 -3.11
CA GLN A 57 1.81 -6.16 -2.98
C GLN A 57 1.41 -5.26 -1.81
N SER A 58 0.12 -4.99 -1.64
CA SER A 58 -0.39 -4.16 -0.55
C SER A 58 -0.09 -4.77 0.81
N ALA A 59 -0.29 -6.07 0.99
CA ALA A 59 0.06 -6.77 2.24
C ALA A 59 1.57 -6.66 2.56
N LEU A 60 2.43 -6.82 1.54
CA LEU A 60 3.87 -6.67 1.71
C LEU A 60 4.26 -5.25 2.11
N ILE A 61 3.73 -4.24 1.41
CA ILE A 61 4.06 -2.83 1.71
C ILE A 61 3.60 -2.48 3.12
N LEU A 62 2.40 -2.90 3.53
CA LEU A 62 1.90 -2.70 4.87
C LEU A 62 2.80 -3.36 5.92
N GLY A 63 3.28 -4.58 5.68
CA GLY A 63 4.26 -5.23 6.55
C GLY A 63 5.56 -4.44 6.68
N HIS A 64 6.08 -3.91 5.57
CA HIS A 64 7.31 -3.10 5.55
C HIS A 64 7.13 -1.75 6.26
N ILE A 65 5.95 -1.11 6.13
CA ILE A 65 5.62 0.13 6.86
C ILE A 65 5.45 -0.17 8.36
N GLY A 66 4.84 -1.31 8.69
CA GLY A 66 4.53 -1.76 10.05
C GLY A 66 5.73 -2.16 10.89
N ASP A 67 6.78 -2.68 10.26
CA ASP A 67 8.04 -3.06 10.93
C ASP A 67 8.75 -1.88 11.62
N GLY A 68 8.37 -0.63 11.29
CA GLY A 68 8.95 0.59 11.88
C GLY A 68 8.37 1.06 13.21
N ALA A 69 7.16 0.63 13.60
CA ALA A 69 6.45 0.93 14.88
C ALA A 69 4.92 0.73 14.75
N ALA A 70 4.39 0.59 13.53
CA ALA A 70 2.96 0.64 13.23
C ALA A 70 2.28 -0.74 13.16
N ALA A 71 3.01 -1.83 13.44
CA ALA A 71 2.48 -3.20 13.40
C ALA A 71 1.18 -3.41 14.22
N PRO A 72 1.01 -2.87 15.44
CA PRO A 72 -0.23 -3.06 16.20
C PRO A 72 -1.45 -2.38 15.56
N ASP A 73 -1.27 -1.15 15.05
CA ASP A 73 -2.35 -0.40 14.40
C ASP A 73 -2.72 -1.01 13.05
N LEU A 74 -1.75 -1.60 12.34
CA LEU A 74 -1.98 -2.35 11.11
C LEU A 74 -2.74 -3.65 11.35
N VAL A 75 -2.36 -4.44 12.37
CA VAL A 75 -3.10 -5.64 12.76
C VAL A 75 -4.52 -5.29 13.18
N LYS A 76 -4.67 -4.23 13.99
CA LYS A 76 -5.99 -3.77 14.43
C LYS A 76 -6.86 -3.29 13.28
N SER A 77 -6.27 -2.61 12.28
CA SER A 77 -6.98 -2.20 11.07
C SER A 77 -7.34 -3.37 10.13
N LEU A 78 -6.62 -4.50 10.22
CA LEU A 78 -6.99 -5.75 9.54
C LEU A 78 -8.10 -6.50 10.28
N GLU A 79 -8.16 -6.37 11.61
CA GLU A 79 -9.20 -6.96 12.46
C GLU A 79 -10.49 -6.11 12.51
N ASP A 80 -10.42 -4.81 12.23
CA ASP A 80 -11.57 -3.90 12.18
C ASP A 80 -12.33 -4.04 10.86
N LYS A 81 -13.14 -5.11 10.78
CA LYS A 81 -14.41 -5.20 10.02
C LYS A 81 -14.40 -4.69 8.56
N ALA A 82 -13.68 -5.39 7.69
CA ALA A 82 -14.02 -5.47 6.26
C ALA A 82 -14.42 -6.90 5.83
N LEU A 83 -14.95 -7.67 6.78
CA LEU A 83 -15.80 -8.84 6.55
C LEU A 83 -17.25 -8.46 6.90
N GLU A 84 -17.80 -7.45 6.23
CA GLU A 84 -19.26 -7.39 6.04
C GLU A 84 -19.53 -7.76 4.58
N VAL A 85 -20.08 -8.98 4.46
CA VAL A 85 -20.83 -9.63 3.37
C VAL A 85 -21.08 -8.88 2.07
#